data_AF-A0A356FFU6-F1
#
_entry.id   AF-A0A356FFU6-F1
#
_cell.length_a   1.000
_cell.length_b   1.000
_cell.length_c   1.000
_cell.angle_alpha   90.00
_cell.angle_beta   90.00
_cell.angle_gamma   90.00
#
_symmetry.space_group_name_H-M   'P 1'
#
loop_
_entity.id
_entity.type
_entity.pdbx_description
1 polymer ?
#
loop_
_entity_poly.entity_id
_entity_poly.type
_entity_poly.pdbx_seq_one_letter_code
_entity_poly.pdbx_strand_id
1 'polypeptide(L)'
;ASGLWGILPFDMDNSFGDGNFPLFPSADGDVARMMSRPASRRIYYRVLHEYLQGHWSRNGANPWMAALQRDIGLNTGGLLGFISSRAATVQNQIRSSTTTTFRIRTNSGNDITTDDASIRLEGEAPVQAAQIFYSINDGELVPLEPSWTSQVRWRFDFDLIASVNEFQFVGFSTAGEIVSTTSIVVESTAISDDPRVTAWFPSRGPVGGGFEVTFVGTNLVEGMRVFFGAAEASEITLVSEEELRVIAPRAAPPLPGDQVVDIRVVPPEGEEFVLANAIEYEGDLSDFFLRGDGNGDNVLDISDGLHTLFHLFLGREVNCADAADFNDDGELGLADAIGLLDYLYRSGSPPPAPFPLQGIDLTDDGLQCR
;
A
#
# COMPACT_ATOMS: atom_id res chain seq x y z
N ALA A 1 -13.56 -13.77 -13.54
CA ALA A 1 -12.55 -14.85 -13.44
C ALA A 1 -11.18 -14.20 -13.48
N SER A 2 -10.26 -14.54 -12.57
CA SER A 2 -8.98 -13.85 -12.35
C SER A 2 -7.96 -13.93 -13.49
N GLY A 3 -8.31 -14.55 -14.63
CA GLY A 3 -7.37 -14.81 -15.73
C GLY A 3 -6.27 -15.84 -15.42
N LEU A 4 -6.32 -16.45 -14.23
CA LEU A 4 -5.34 -17.43 -13.77
C LEU A 4 -5.77 -18.86 -14.12
N TRP A 5 -4.80 -19.69 -14.51
CA TRP A 5 -4.98 -21.12 -14.73
C TRP A 5 -4.66 -21.92 -13.47
N GLY A 6 -5.40 -23.00 -13.24
CA GLY A 6 -5.16 -23.97 -12.18
C GLY A 6 -5.00 -25.38 -12.73
N ILE A 7 -4.34 -26.26 -11.97
CA ILE A 7 -4.15 -27.67 -12.32
C ILE A 7 -5.05 -28.51 -11.43
N LEU A 8 -5.84 -29.40 -12.04
CA LEU A 8 -6.62 -30.43 -11.35
C LEU A 8 -6.01 -31.80 -11.65
N PRO A 9 -5.60 -32.58 -10.64
CA PRO A 9 -5.03 -33.90 -10.88
C PRO A 9 -6.12 -34.89 -11.33
N PHE A 10 -5.77 -35.77 -12.27
CA PHE A 10 -6.59 -36.88 -12.75
C PHE A 10 -5.71 -38.13 -12.92
N ASP A 11 -6.30 -39.33 -12.89
CA ASP A 11 -5.62 -40.61 -13.12
C ASP A 11 -4.42 -40.86 -12.17
N MET A 12 -4.69 -40.82 -10.85
CA MET A 12 -3.69 -40.99 -9.80
C MET A 12 -3.60 -42.42 -9.24
N ASP A 13 -4.10 -43.42 -9.96
CA ASP A 13 -4.08 -44.82 -9.52
C ASP A 13 -2.67 -45.41 -9.51
N ASN A 14 -1.78 -44.97 -10.41
CA ASN A 14 -0.35 -45.30 -10.41
C ASN A 14 0.47 -44.42 -9.45
N SER A 15 0.01 -44.30 -8.20
CA SER A 15 0.69 -43.56 -7.13
C SER A 15 1.21 -44.49 -6.03
N PHE A 16 1.94 -43.94 -5.04
CA PHE A 16 2.49 -44.70 -3.90
C PHE A 16 3.48 -45.84 -4.23
N GLY A 17 4.14 -45.78 -5.40
CA GLY A 17 5.08 -46.82 -5.87
C GLY A 17 6.56 -46.57 -5.57
N ASP A 18 7.06 -45.35 -5.82
CA ASP A 18 8.48 -44.99 -5.64
C ASP A 18 8.68 -43.85 -4.63
N GLY A 19 9.21 -44.19 -3.46
CA GLY A 19 9.47 -43.24 -2.39
C GLY A 19 10.65 -42.29 -2.65
N ASN A 20 11.47 -42.58 -3.67
CA ASN A 20 12.70 -41.85 -3.99
C ASN A 20 12.58 -40.91 -5.18
N PHE A 21 11.39 -40.82 -5.80
CA PHE A 21 11.15 -39.94 -6.94
C PHE A 21 11.57 -38.49 -6.63
N PRO A 22 12.18 -37.73 -7.56
CA PRO A 22 12.53 -36.32 -7.32
C PRO A 22 11.30 -35.48 -6.93
N LEU A 23 11.49 -34.39 -6.19
CA LEU A 23 10.38 -33.50 -5.78
C LEU A 23 9.65 -32.84 -6.94
N PHE A 24 10.31 -32.73 -8.09
CA PHE A 24 9.70 -32.21 -9.31
C PHE A 24 10.32 -32.93 -10.53
N PRO A 25 9.49 -33.39 -11.47
CA PRO A 25 9.97 -34.01 -12.71
C PRO A 25 10.57 -32.94 -13.64
N SER A 26 11.69 -33.25 -14.29
CA SER A 26 12.28 -32.41 -15.35
C SER A 26 11.63 -32.63 -16.72
N ALA A 27 10.69 -33.58 -16.83
CA ALA A 27 10.02 -33.93 -18.07
C ALA A 27 9.07 -32.85 -18.58
N ASP A 28 8.55 -32.00 -17.67
CA ASP A 28 7.71 -30.86 -18.01
C ASP A 28 8.53 -29.57 -18.01
N GLY A 29 8.62 -28.93 -19.18
CA GLY A 29 9.43 -27.72 -19.39
C GLY A 29 8.91 -26.49 -18.64
N ASP A 30 7.60 -26.41 -18.39
CA ASP A 30 7.00 -25.29 -17.67
C ASP A 30 7.21 -25.44 -16.16
N VAL A 31 7.05 -26.66 -15.63
CA VAL A 31 7.42 -26.97 -14.24
C VAL A 31 8.91 -26.73 -14.00
N ALA A 32 9.77 -27.15 -14.94
CA ALA A 32 11.21 -26.90 -14.85
C ALA A 32 11.54 -25.40 -14.84
N ARG A 33 10.87 -24.60 -15.68
CA ARG A 33 11.04 -23.14 -15.72
C ARG A 33 10.53 -22.45 -14.46
N MET A 34 9.43 -22.93 -13.89
CA MET A 34 8.93 -22.42 -12.61
C MET A 34 9.92 -22.75 -11.48
N MET A 35 10.39 -24.00 -11.41
CA MET A 35 11.30 -24.46 -10.34
C MET A 35 12.74 -23.94 -10.49
N SER A 36 13.11 -23.37 -11.65
CA SER A 36 14.40 -22.69 -11.80
C SER A 36 14.41 -21.31 -11.14
N ARG A 37 13.25 -20.71 -10.87
CA ARG A 37 13.13 -19.41 -10.18
C ARG A 37 13.30 -19.60 -8.66
N PRO A 38 14.26 -18.92 -8.01
CA PRO A 38 14.50 -19.07 -6.57
C PRO A 38 13.26 -18.80 -5.71
N ALA A 39 12.53 -17.72 -5.98
CA ALA A 39 11.32 -17.35 -5.25
C ALA A 39 10.22 -18.41 -5.36
N SER A 40 9.93 -18.90 -6.58
CA SER A 40 8.94 -19.96 -6.79
C SER A 40 9.32 -21.26 -6.08
N ARG A 41 10.61 -21.65 -6.15
CA ARG A 41 11.09 -22.86 -5.48
C ARG A 41 11.11 -22.73 -3.96
N ARG A 42 11.36 -21.53 -3.42
CA ARG A 42 11.23 -21.23 -1.98
C ARG A 42 9.80 -21.45 -1.51
N ILE A 43 8.81 -20.91 -2.22
CA ILE A 43 7.37 -21.10 -1.91
C ILE A 43 7.03 -22.60 -1.93
N TYR A 44 7.46 -23.33 -2.97
CA TYR A 44 7.20 -24.76 -3.07
C TYR A 44 7.78 -25.55 -1.90
N TYR A 45 9.03 -25.28 -1.51
CA TYR A 45 9.67 -25.95 -0.39
C TYR A 45 8.99 -25.62 0.95
N ARG A 46 8.48 -24.40 1.12
CA ARG A 46 7.66 -24.03 2.28
C ARG A 46 6.38 -24.85 2.31
N VAL A 47 5.63 -24.90 1.20
CA VAL A 47 4.40 -25.70 1.12
C VAL A 47 4.68 -27.17 1.43
N LEU A 48 5.74 -27.75 0.89
CA LEU A 48 6.15 -29.13 1.24
C LEU A 48 6.43 -29.27 2.75
N HIS A 49 7.14 -28.32 3.35
CA HIS A 49 7.41 -28.33 4.78
C HIS A 49 6.12 -28.29 5.61
N GLU A 50 5.22 -27.34 5.33
CA GLU A 50 3.92 -27.18 6.00
C GLU A 50 3.06 -28.43 5.84
N TYR A 51 3.03 -29.00 4.63
CA TYR A 51 2.25 -30.20 4.33
C TYR A 51 2.73 -31.40 5.16
N LEU A 52 4.04 -31.52 5.40
CA LEU A 52 4.61 -32.57 6.26
C LEU A 52 4.29 -32.39 7.76
N GLN A 53 3.84 -31.21 8.20
CA GLN A 53 3.50 -30.95 9.61
C GLN A 53 2.11 -31.48 10.03
N GLY A 54 1.37 -32.14 9.13
CA GLY A 54 0.12 -32.79 9.52
C GLY A 54 -0.65 -33.40 8.36
N HIS A 55 -0.69 -32.72 7.22
CA HIS A 55 -1.49 -33.13 6.06
C HIS A 55 -0.95 -34.41 5.40
N TRP A 56 0.37 -34.54 5.26
CA TRP A 56 1.03 -35.76 4.83
C TRP A 56 1.71 -36.46 6.00
N SER A 57 0.95 -37.27 6.71
CA SER A 57 1.46 -38.05 7.83
C SER A 57 0.74 -39.39 7.93
N ARG A 58 1.39 -40.39 8.54
CA ARG A 58 0.74 -41.66 8.84
C ARG A 58 -0.52 -41.46 9.67
N ASN A 59 -0.46 -40.57 10.66
CA ASN A 59 -1.59 -40.27 11.54
C ASN A 59 -2.74 -39.60 10.78
N GLY A 60 -2.44 -38.65 9.88
CA GLY A 60 -3.45 -37.99 9.05
C GLY A 60 -4.11 -38.91 8.03
N ALA A 61 -3.35 -39.84 7.46
CA ALA A 61 -3.87 -40.78 6.45
C ALA A 61 -4.60 -42.00 7.05
N ASN A 62 -4.25 -42.42 8.26
CA ASN A 62 -4.77 -43.66 8.85
C ASN A 62 -6.30 -43.74 8.93
N PRO A 63 -7.06 -42.69 9.30
CA PRO A 63 -8.52 -42.75 9.33
C PRO A 63 -9.13 -43.09 7.95
N TRP A 64 -8.61 -42.50 6.88
CA TRP A 64 -9.06 -42.74 5.51
C TRP A 64 -8.69 -44.15 5.04
N MET A 65 -7.46 -44.58 5.31
CA MET A 65 -6.97 -45.91 4.96
C MET A 65 -7.73 -47.02 5.70
N ALA A 66 -8.09 -46.79 6.96
CA ALA A 66 -8.92 -47.71 7.74
C ALA A 66 -10.35 -47.80 7.18
N ALA A 67 -10.94 -46.68 6.75
CA ALA A 67 -12.25 -46.68 6.11
C ALA A 67 -12.24 -47.48 4.79
N LEU A 68 -11.25 -47.24 3.92
CA LEU A 68 -11.11 -48.00 2.66
C LEU A 68 -10.90 -49.50 2.88
N GLN A 69 -10.07 -49.87 3.85
CA GLN A 69 -9.87 -51.29 4.20
C GLN A 69 -11.16 -51.94 4.70
N ARG A 70 -11.94 -51.23 5.53
CA ARG A 70 -13.20 -51.72 6.09
C ARG A 70 -14.29 -51.85 5.03
N ASP A 71 -14.47 -50.82 4.20
CA ASP A 71 -15.65 -50.70 3.35
C ASP A 71 -15.50 -51.42 2.01
N ILE A 72 -14.27 -51.51 1.47
CA ILE A 72 -14.02 -52.13 0.16
C ILE A 72 -12.90 -53.18 0.18
N GLY A 73 -12.34 -53.52 1.35
CA GLY A 73 -11.35 -54.59 1.49
C GLY A 73 -9.95 -54.25 0.97
N LEU A 74 -9.66 -52.97 0.69
CA LEU A 74 -8.37 -52.55 0.13
C LEU A 74 -7.22 -52.72 1.14
N ASN A 75 -6.15 -53.45 0.78
CA ASN A 75 -4.94 -53.58 1.61
C ASN A 75 -4.18 -52.25 1.69
N THR A 76 -4.24 -51.59 2.84
CA THR A 76 -3.68 -50.24 3.04
C THR A 76 -2.38 -50.21 3.87
N GLY A 77 -1.90 -51.36 4.35
CA GLY A 77 -0.70 -51.42 5.21
C GLY A 77 0.57 -50.93 4.51
N GLY A 78 0.75 -51.27 3.23
CA GLY A 78 1.86 -50.79 2.40
C GLY A 78 1.81 -49.28 2.15
N LEU A 79 0.61 -48.71 2.01
CA LEU A 79 0.41 -47.28 1.73
C LEU A 79 0.85 -46.40 2.92
N LEU A 80 0.51 -46.80 4.16
CA LEU A 80 0.96 -46.08 5.35
C LEU A 80 2.49 -46.11 5.50
N GLY A 81 3.11 -47.25 5.16
CA GLY A 81 4.58 -47.38 5.12
C GLY A 81 5.19 -46.45 4.07
N PHE A 82 4.60 -46.39 2.87
CA PHE A 82 5.02 -45.46 1.82
C PHE A 82 4.93 -44.00 2.29
N ILE A 83 3.80 -43.59 2.88
CA ILE A 83 3.59 -42.21 3.34
C ILE A 83 4.69 -41.79 4.31
N SER A 84 5.02 -42.64 5.30
CA SER A 84 6.10 -42.38 6.24
C SER A 84 7.47 -42.31 5.56
N SER A 85 7.79 -43.27 4.68
CA SER A 85 9.06 -43.29 3.96
C SER A 85 9.22 -42.06 3.06
N ARG A 86 8.17 -41.69 2.32
CA ARG A 86 8.16 -40.53 1.43
C ARG A 86 8.29 -39.23 2.21
N ALA A 87 7.62 -39.10 3.36
CA ALA A 87 7.75 -37.94 4.24
C ALA A 87 9.22 -37.72 4.64
N ALA A 88 9.91 -38.77 5.07
CA ALA A 88 11.32 -38.71 5.43
C ALA A 88 12.22 -38.32 4.23
N THR A 89 11.96 -38.88 3.04
CA THR A 89 12.68 -38.53 1.82
C THR A 89 12.49 -37.05 1.46
N VAL A 90 11.25 -36.56 1.45
CA VAL A 90 10.95 -35.15 1.16
C VAL A 90 11.63 -34.23 2.17
N GLN A 91 11.49 -34.54 3.47
CA GLN A 91 12.10 -33.76 4.55
C GLN A 91 13.62 -33.68 4.40
N ASN A 92 14.28 -34.77 4.03
CA ASN A 92 15.72 -34.78 3.78
C ASN A 92 16.10 -33.91 2.56
N GLN A 93 15.30 -33.93 1.50
CA GLN A 93 15.58 -33.15 0.28
C GLN A 93 15.41 -31.64 0.47
N ILE A 94 14.53 -31.20 1.38
CA ILE A 94 14.33 -29.77 1.70
C ILE A 94 15.06 -29.32 2.98
N ARG A 95 15.77 -30.23 3.65
CA ARG A 95 16.33 -30.02 5.00
C ARG A 95 17.15 -28.73 5.08
N SER A 96 18.10 -28.54 4.17
CA SER A 96 18.98 -27.36 4.17
C SER A 96 18.19 -26.06 4.11
N SER A 97 17.09 -26.01 3.37
CA SER A 97 16.24 -24.82 3.24
C SER A 97 15.35 -24.60 4.47
N THR A 98 14.98 -25.67 5.17
CA THR A 98 14.15 -25.61 6.39
C THR A 98 14.94 -25.39 7.68
N THR A 99 16.23 -25.72 7.70
CA THR A 99 17.11 -25.55 8.87
C THR A 99 18.09 -24.39 8.71
N THR A 100 17.92 -23.57 7.66
CA THR A 100 18.75 -22.37 7.48
C THR A 100 18.48 -21.39 8.60
N THR A 101 19.52 -20.90 9.26
CA THR A 101 19.41 -19.82 10.25
C THR A 101 19.01 -18.52 9.58
N PHE A 102 18.08 -17.78 10.17
CA PHE A 102 17.79 -16.43 9.74
C PHE A 102 18.93 -15.51 10.19
N ARG A 103 19.68 -14.93 9.26
CA ARG A 103 20.84 -14.07 9.56
C ARG A 103 21.17 -13.12 8.42
N ILE A 104 21.84 -12.01 8.77
CA ILE A 104 22.57 -11.18 7.82
C ILE A 104 23.90 -11.85 7.44
N ARG A 105 24.25 -11.75 6.15
CA ARG A 105 25.50 -12.27 5.58
C ARG A 105 26.48 -11.17 5.19
N THR A 106 25.97 -9.98 4.83
CA THR A 106 26.84 -8.82 4.59
C THR A 106 27.73 -8.61 5.82
N ASN A 107 29.03 -8.40 5.58
CA ASN A 107 30.05 -8.29 6.61
C ASN A 107 30.04 -9.43 7.67
N SER A 108 29.60 -10.63 7.28
CA SER A 108 29.40 -11.77 8.19
C SER A 108 28.43 -11.50 9.34
N GLY A 109 27.52 -10.53 9.19
CA GLY A 109 26.56 -10.09 10.20
C GLY A 109 27.15 -9.16 11.26
N ASN A 110 28.38 -8.69 11.09
CA ASN A 110 28.95 -7.65 11.95
C ASN A 110 28.54 -6.27 11.46
N ASP A 111 28.43 -5.32 12.38
CA ASP A 111 28.11 -3.92 12.09
C ASP A 111 29.11 -3.29 11.10
N ILE A 112 28.63 -2.29 10.37
CA ILE A 112 29.33 -1.69 9.23
C ILE A 112 29.44 -0.19 9.45
N THR A 113 30.60 0.37 9.12
CA THR A 113 30.76 1.82 8.91
C THR A 113 31.07 2.04 7.44
N THR A 114 30.40 3.01 6.81
CA THR A 114 30.58 3.34 5.39
C THR A 114 30.46 4.85 5.15
N ASP A 115 31.02 5.34 4.05
CA ASP A 115 30.81 6.68 3.51
C ASP A 115 29.87 6.68 2.29
N ASP A 116 29.18 5.57 2.04
CA ASP A 116 28.13 5.44 1.03
C ASP A 116 26.73 5.81 1.57
N ALA A 117 25.92 6.47 0.74
CA ALA A 117 24.53 6.84 1.05
C ALA A 117 23.52 5.69 0.87
N SER A 118 23.99 4.53 0.42
CA SER A 118 23.18 3.31 0.28
C SER A 118 24.02 2.08 0.57
N ILE A 119 23.36 0.97 0.87
CA ILE A 119 24.03 -0.32 1.09
C ILE A 119 23.20 -1.49 0.56
N ARG A 120 23.89 -2.43 -0.08
CA ARG A 120 23.32 -3.74 -0.38
C ARG A 120 23.47 -4.69 0.80
N LEU A 121 22.36 -5.02 1.44
CA LEU A 121 22.35 -6.07 2.46
C LEU A 121 21.95 -7.42 1.83
N GLU A 122 22.73 -8.44 2.15
CA GLU A 122 22.46 -9.83 1.82
C GLU A 122 22.20 -10.62 3.10
N GLY A 123 21.23 -11.52 3.05
CA GLY A 123 20.91 -12.39 4.17
C GLY A 123 20.48 -13.79 3.75
N GLU A 124 20.24 -14.61 4.75
CA GLU A 124 19.70 -15.96 4.64
C GLU A 124 18.46 -16.07 5.51
N ALA A 125 17.37 -16.67 5.03
CA ALA A 125 16.16 -16.94 5.81
C ALA A 125 15.63 -18.36 5.50
N PRO A 126 15.18 -19.12 6.51
CA PRO A 126 14.55 -20.42 6.30
C PRO A 126 13.28 -20.29 5.48
N VAL A 127 12.89 -21.30 4.70
CA VAL A 127 11.70 -21.24 3.83
C VAL A 127 10.40 -21.00 4.60
N GLN A 128 10.38 -21.32 5.89
CA GLN A 128 9.26 -21.06 6.81
C GLN A 128 9.02 -19.56 7.02
N ALA A 129 10.03 -18.69 6.88
CA ALA A 129 9.84 -17.25 6.85
C ALA A 129 9.18 -16.87 5.50
N ALA A 130 7.86 -16.88 5.50
CA ALA A 130 7.03 -16.67 4.32
C ALA A 130 7.13 -15.22 3.81
N GLN A 131 7.08 -14.25 4.72
CA GLN A 131 7.33 -12.83 4.48
C GLN A 131 8.45 -12.37 5.42
N ILE A 132 9.33 -11.49 4.94
CA ILE A 132 10.30 -10.78 5.78
C ILE A 132 9.80 -9.35 5.90
N PHE A 133 9.84 -8.81 7.11
CA PHE A 133 9.64 -7.38 7.38
C PHE A 133 10.95 -6.81 7.91
N TYR A 134 11.15 -5.51 7.72
CA TYR A 134 12.24 -4.77 8.32
C TYR A 134 11.76 -3.48 8.95
N SER A 135 12.51 -2.97 9.91
CA SER A 135 12.41 -1.59 10.40
C SER A 135 13.81 -0.99 10.50
N ILE A 136 13.87 0.33 10.48
CA ILE A 136 15.10 1.10 10.66
C ILE A 136 14.88 2.02 11.86
N ASN A 137 15.82 2.05 12.81
CA ASN A 137 15.80 2.94 13.98
C ASN A 137 14.47 2.88 14.78
N ASP A 138 13.99 1.67 15.06
CA ASP A 138 12.71 1.38 15.74
C ASP A 138 11.46 1.98 15.05
N GLY A 139 11.54 2.26 13.75
CA GLY A 139 10.40 2.67 12.93
C GLY A 139 9.38 1.56 12.68
N GLU A 140 8.37 1.86 11.85
CA GLU A 140 7.34 0.91 11.45
C GLU A 140 7.94 -0.31 10.70
N LEU A 141 7.32 -1.48 10.89
CA LEU A 141 7.68 -2.68 10.15
C LEU A 141 7.16 -2.62 8.71
N VAL A 142 8.07 -2.55 7.76
CA VAL A 142 7.78 -2.51 6.32
C VAL A 142 8.01 -3.90 5.71
N PRO A 143 7.10 -4.41 4.86
CA PRO A 143 7.34 -5.64 4.11
C PRO A 143 8.59 -5.51 3.22
N LEU A 144 9.50 -6.47 3.33
CA LEU A 144 10.66 -6.58 2.44
C LEU A 144 10.27 -7.34 1.17
N GLU A 145 10.53 -6.75 0.02
CA GLU A 145 10.37 -7.40 -1.30
C GLU A 145 11.75 -7.69 -1.93
N PRO A 146 12.50 -8.70 -1.43
CA PRO A 146 13.87 -8.87 -1.82
C PRO A 146 14.03 -9.65 -3.12
N SER A 147 15.18 -9.45 -3.76
CA SER A 147 15.66 -10.35 -4.81
C SER A 147 16.16 -11.66 -4.20
N TRP A 148 15.39 -12.73 -4.37
CA TRP A 148 15.82 -14.09 -3.98
C TRP A 148 16.88 -14.64 -4.94
N THR A 149 18.09 -14.87 -4.44
CA THR A 149 19.21 -15.48 -5.21
C THR A 149 19.30 -16.99 -5.03
N SER A 150 18.66 -17.53 -3.99
CA SER A 150 18.43 -18.96 -3.79
C SER A 150 17.12 -19.19 -3.02
N GLN A 151 16.81 -20.44 -2.65
CA GLN A 151 15.62 -20.72 -1.83
C GLN A 151 15.70 -20.09 -0.44
N VAL A 152 16.88 -19.68 0.00
CA VAL A 152 17.10 -19.10 1.33
C VAL A 152 17.88 -17.79 1.31
N ARG A 153 18.57 -17.46 0.22
CA ARG A 153 19.37 -16.24 0.11
C ARG A 153 18.59 -15.12 -0.54
N TRP A 154 18.67 -13.96 0.07
CA TRP A 154 18.04 -12.74 -0.39
C TRP A 154 19.06 -11.60 -0.42
N ARG A 155 18.79 -10.59 -1.24
CA ARG A 155 19.50 -9.32 -1.23
C ARG A 155 18.53 -8.18 -1.47
N PHE A 156 18.81 -7.02 -0.88
CA PHE A 156 18.04 -5.80 -1.05
C PHE A 156 18.96 -4.59 -0.86
N ASP A 157 18.68 -3.52 -1.59
CA ASP A 157 19.41 -2.25 -1.50
C ASP A 157 18.62 -1.32 -0.59
N PHE A 158 19.30 -0.76 0.42
CA PHE A 158 18.72 0.17 1.37
C PHE A 158 19.40 1.51 1.24
N ASP A 159 18.61 2.56 1.34
CA ASP A 159 19.11 3.89 1.56
C ASP A 159 19.57 4.06 3.00
N LEU A 160 20.59 4.89 3.19
CA LEU A 160 21.14 5.22 4.49
C LEU A 160 20.96 6.71 4.77
N ILE A 161 20.64 7.05 6.01
CA ILE A 161 20.83 8.41 6.52
C ILE A 161 22.29 8.60 6.96
N ALA A 162 22.75 9.85 6.98
CA ALA A 162 24.07 10.29 7.45
C ALA A 162 24.22 10.16 8.98
N SER A 163 23.96 8.97 9.50
CA SER A 163 23.96 8.64 10.92
C SER A 163 23.97 7.11 11.10
N VAL A 164 23.60 6.67 12.29
CA VAL A 164 23.35 5.26 12.61
C VAL A 164 22.02 4.82 11.98
N ASN A 165 22.07 3.73 11.22
CA ASN A 165 20.93 3.03 10.65
C ASN A 165 20.86 1.64 11.31
N GLU A 166 20.01 1.48 12.32
CA GLU A 166 19.79 0.21 13.01
C GLU A 166 18.71 -0.59 12.30
N PHE A 167 19.10 -1.59 11.51
CA PHE A 167 18.16 -2.46 10.81
C PHE A 167 17.74 -3.62 11.70
N GLN A 168 16.43 -3.82 11.85
CA GLN A 168 15.86 -5.04 12.41
C GLN A 168 15.07 -5.78 11.32
N PHE A 169 15.22 -7.10 11.27
CA PHE A 169 14.51 -7.96 10.33
C PHE A 169 13.72 -9.03 11.08
N VAL A 170 12.47 -9.23 10.68
CA VAL A 170 11.54 -10.18 11.29
C VAL A 170 10.96 -11.07 10.20
N GLY A 171 11.03 -12.38 10.39
CA GLY A 171 10.50 -13.36 9.45
C GLY A 171 9.20 -13.91 10.00
N PHE A 172 8.12 -13.83 9.24
CA PHE A 172 6.81 -14.34 9.63
C PHE A 172 6.42 -15.60 8.87
N SER A 173 5.72 -16.52 9.52
CA SER A 173 5.13 -17.70 8.88
C SER A 173 3.88 -17.32 8.08
N THR A 174 3.34 -18.28 7.32
CA THR A 174 2.04 -18.12 6.63
C THR A 174 0.86 -17.93 7.58
N ALA A 175 1.02 -18.30 8.86
CA ALA A 175 0.04 -18.08 9.92
C ALA A 175 0.24 -16.75 10.66
N GLY A 176 1.22 -15.93 10.28
CA GLY A 176 1.53 -14.66 10.94
C GLY A 176 2.34 -14.80 12.24
N GLU A 177 2.92 -15.97 12.50
CA GLU A 177 3.78 -16.18 13.67
C GLU A 177 5.23 -15.79 13.37
N ILE A 178 5.96 -15.26 14.36
CA ILE A 178 7.37 -14.95 14.20
C ILE A 178 8.18 -16.26 14.11
N VAL A 179 8.91 -16.42 13.02
CA VAL A 179 9.83 -17.54 12.78
C VAL A 179 11.18 -17.27 13.42
N SER A 180 11.74 -16.09 13.20
CA SER A 180 13.03 -15.64 13.76
C SER A 180 13.22 -14.15 13.47
N THR A 181 14.18 -13.54 14.16
CA THR A 181 14.64 -12.16 13.91
C THR A 181 16.15 -12.12 13.70
N THR A 182 16.65 -11.03 13.10
CA THR A 182 18.08 -10.70 13.00
C THR A 182 18.24 -9.18 12.84
N SER A 183 19.41 -8.63 13.15
CA SER A 183 19.67 -7.19 13.04
C SER A 183 21.09 -6.93 12.56
N ILE A 184 21.33 -5.71 12.09
CA ILE A 184 22.66 -5.17 11.78
C ILE A 184 22.63 -3.66 11.93
N VAL A 185 23.71 -3.08 12.45
CA VAL A 185 23.88 -1.62 12.48
C VAL A 185 24.78 -1.19 11.33
N VAL A 186 24.34 -0.16 10.60
CA VAL A 186 25.13 0.49 9.54
C VAL A 186 25.26 1.97 9.88
N GLU A 187 26.46 2.39 10.25
CA GLU A 187 26.78 3.80 10.45
C GLU A 187 27.28 4.38 9.11
N SER A 188 26.55 5.36 8.58
CA SER A 188 26.98 6.06 7.37
C SER A 188 27.43 7.48 7.70
N THR A 189 28.58 7.87 7.13
CA THR A 189 29.02 9.27 7.11
C THR A 189 28.68 9.98 5.80
N ALA A 190 27.98 9.31 4.89
CA ALA A 190 27.63 9.86 3.60
C ALA A 190 26.60 10.96 3.77
N ILE A 191 26.92 12.15 3.26
CA ILE A 191 25.92 13.16 3.00
C ILE A 191 25.30 12.74 1.66
N SER A 192 24.13 12.10 1.70
CA SER A 192 23.33 11.86 0.50
C SER A 192 22.99 13.20 -0.11
N ASP A 193 23.06 13.35 -1.44
CA ASP A 193 22.53 14.52 -2.15
C ASP A 193 21.04 14.34 -2.50
N ASP A 194 20.47 13.16 -2.22
CA ASP A 194 19.06 12.90 -2.51
C ASP A 194 18.18 13.72 -1.56
N PRO A 195 17.12 14.35 -2.07
CA PRO A 195 16.19 15.06 -1.21
C PRO A 195 15.42 14.10 -0.32
N ARG A 196 15.30 14.43 0.96
CA ARG A 196 14.53 13.64 1.93
C ARG A 196 13.73 14.55 2.84
N VAL A 197 12.48 14.20 3.09
CA VAL A 197 11.64 14.82 4.13
C VAL A 197 11.67 13.92 5.35
N THR A 198 12.06 14.47 6.49
CA THR A 198 12.18 13.75 7.77
C THR A 198 11.08 14.10 8.76
N ALA A 199 10.43 15.26 8.61
CA ALA A 199 9.28 15.65 9.39
C ALA A 199 8.38 16.63 8.63
N TRP A 200 7.11 16.73 9.03
CA TRP A 200 6.16 17.71 8.49
C TRP A 200 5.16 18.18 9.56
N PHE A 201 4.65 19.41 9.41
CA PHE A 201 3.62 19.95 10.29
C PHE A 201 2.81 21.07 9.60
N PRO A 202 1.48 21.16 9.81
CA PRO A 202 0.64 20.24 10.57
C PRO A 202 0.41 18.91 9.82
N SER A 203 0.05 17.86 10.56
CA SER A 203 -0.28 16.54 10.01
C SER A 203 -1.78 16.37 9.71
N ARG A 204 -2.54 17.46 9.79
CA ARG A 204 -3.99 17.48 9.57
C ARG A 204 -4.44 18.86 9.08
N GLY A 205 -5.55 18.91 8.35
CA GLY A 205 -6.12 20.17 7.90
C GLY A 205 -7.46 20.02 7.19
N PRO A 206 -8.14 21.13 6.87
CA PRO A 206 -9.47 21.10 6.27
C PRO A 206 -9.45 20.43 4.89
N VAL A 207 -10.49 19.63 4.61
CA VAL A 207 -10.66 18.89 3.35
C VAL A 207 -10.73 19.79 2.10
N GLY A 208 -11.08 21.07 2.29
CA GLY A 208 -11.00 22.12 1.27
C GLY A 208 -9.59 22.53 0.84
N GLY A 209 -8.54 22.12 1.57
CA GLY A 209 -7.17 22.54 1.32
C GLY A 209 -6.88 23.98 1.73
N GLY A 210 -5.80 24.55 1.17
CA GLY A 210 -5.39 25.94 1.37
C GLY A 210 -4.57 26.20 2.64
N PHE A 211 -4.27 25.16 3.44
CA PHE A 211 -3.41 25.28 4.62
C PHE A 211 -1.94 25.03 4.26
N GLU A 212 -1.03 25.73 4.92
CA GLU A 212 0.41 25.54 4.78
C GLU A 212 0.88 24.34 5.59
N VAL A 213 1.69 23.48 4.97
CA VAL A 213 2.45 22.40 5.60
C VAL A 213 3.93 22.70 5.43
N THR A 214 4.66 22.78 6.54
CA THR A 214 6.12 22.89 6.56
C THR A 214 6.72 21.50 6.55
N PHE A 215 7.55 21.20 5.55
CA PHE A 215 8.40 20.01 5.51
C PHE A 215 9.80 20.36 5.98
N VAL A 216 10.35 19.53 6.86
CA VAL A 216 11.74 19.57 7.33
C VAL A 216 12.46 18.38 6.74
N GLY A 217 13.68 18.60 6.25
CA GLY A 217 14.39 17.60 5.47
C GLY A 217 15.86 17.91 5.23
N THR A 218 16.41 17.29 4.19
CA THR A 218 17.76 17.52 3.67
C THR A 218 17.73 17.54 2.15
N ASN A 219 18.63 18.32 1.56
CA ASN A 219 18.77 18.52 0.10
C ASN A 219 17.45 18.84 -0.60
N LEU A 220 16.59 19.61 0.06
CA LEU A 220 15.37 20.10 -0.58
C LEU A 220 15.79 21.12 -1.66
N VAL A 221 15.21 21.00 -2.84
CA VAL A 221 15.61 21.79 -4.01
C VAL A 221 14.39 22.42 -4.70
N GLU A 222 14.66 23.49 -5.46
CA GLU A 222 13.63 24.16 -6.24
C GLU A 222 13.12 23.24 -7.36
N GLY A 223 11.82 23.33 -7.68
CA GLY A 223 11.20 22.48 -8.71
C GLY A 223 10.65 21.14 -8.20
N MET A 224 10.71 20.89 -6.89
CA MET A 224 9.95 19.80 -6.28
C MET A 224 8.46 19.91 -6.57
N ARG A 225 7.81 18.76 -6.78
CA ARG A 225 6.36 18.62 -6.85
C ARG A 225 5.88 17.77 -5.69
N VAL A 226 4.77 18.17 -5.07
CA VAL A 226 4.22 17.48 -3.90
C VAL A 226 2.76 17.17 -4.16
N PHE A 227 2.38 15.91 -3.93
CA PHE A 227 1.02 15.42 -4.10
C PHE A 227 0.47 14.94 -2.76
N PHE A 228 -0.76 15.34 -2.43
CA PHE A 228 -1.53 14.88 -1.28
C PHE A 228 -2.58 13.91 -1.82
N GLY A 229 -2.34 12.61 -1.67
CA GLY A 229 -3.07 11.58 -2.41
C GLY A 229 -2.97 11.80 -3.93
N ALA A 230 -4.10 12.04 -4.59
CA ALA A 230 -4.16 12.30 -6.03
C ALA A 230 -4.04 13.80 -6.41
N ALA A 231 -4.13 14.71 -5.44
CA ALA A 231 -4.12 16.15 -5.69
C ALA A 231 -2.71 16.73 -5.61
N GLU A 232 -2.32 17.56 -6.58
CA GLU A 232 -1.02 18.27 -6.57
C GLU A 232 -1.12 19.58 -5.76
N ALA A 233 -0.11 19.87 -4.95
CA ALA A 233 -0.02 21.10 -4.18
C ALA A 233 -0.05 22.34 -5.10
N SER A 234 -0.77 23.37 -4.67
CA SER A 234 -0.98 24.58 -5.48
C SER A 234 0.22 25.52 -5.46
N GLU A 235 1.01 25.49 -4.38
CA GLU A 235 2.17 26.36 -4.19
C GLU A 235 3.22 25.65 -3.33
N ILE A 236 4.47 25.75 -3.76
CA ILE A 236 5.62 25.17 -3.08
C ILE A 236 6.71 26.24 -3.04
N THR A 237 7.19 26.57 -1.85
CA THR A 237 8.25 27.54 -1.62
C THR A 237 9.42 26.86 -0.94
N LEU A 238 10.59 26.84 -1.59
CA LEU A 238 11.84 26.42 -0.95
C LEU A 238 12.35 27.54 -0.04
N VAL A 239 12.47 27.26 1.25
CA VAL A 239 13.00 28.22 2.24
C VAL A 239 14.50 28.03 2.42
N SER A 240 14.95 26.77 2.47
CA SER A 240 16.36 26.36 2.51
C SER A 240 16.48 24.92 2.01
N GLU A 241 17.71 24.39 1.91
CA GLU A 241 17.95 22.96 1.64
C GLU A 241 17.39 22.02 2.73
N GLU A 242 16.89 22.57 3.85
CA GLU A 242 16.33 21.83 4.98
C GLU A 242 14.84 22.14 5.24
N GLU A 243 14.25 23.15 4.59
CA GLU A 243 12.85 23.57 4.81
C GLU A 243 12.13 23.89 3.48
N LEU A 244 10.96 23.27 3.30
CA LEU A 244 10.05 23.50 2.18
C LEU A 244 8.65 23.81 2.73
N ARG A 245 8.00 24.87 2.23
CA ARG A 245 6.63 25.22 2.57
C ARG A 245 5.71 24.86 1.43
N VAL A 246 4.63 24.15 1.74
CA VAL A 246 3.72 23.58 0.75
C VAL A 246 2.30 23.96 1.11
N ILE A 247 1.54 24.53 0.16
CA ILE A 247 0.12 24.75 0.32
C ILE A 247 -0.63 23.47 -0.09
N ALA A 248 -1.23 22.80 0.90
CA ALA A 248 -1.99 21.58 0.67
C ALA A 248 -3.20 21.87 -0.23
N PRO A 249 -3.44 21.08 -1.28
CA PRO A 249 -4.55 21.30 -2.18
C PRO A 249 -5.87 20.85 -1.54
N ARG A 250 -6.99 21.17 -2.20
CA ARG A 250 -8.26 20.52 -1.90
C ARG A 250 -8.10 19.00 -2.08
N ALA A 251 -8.66 18.24 -1.15
CA ALA A 251 -8.60 16.79 -1.20
C ALA A 251 -9.32 16.27 -2.46
N ALA A 252 -8.71 15.34 -3.19
CA ALA A 252 -9.28 14.75 -4.40
C ALA A 252 -9.97 13.41 -4.09
N PRO A 253 -11.28 13.25 -4.34
CA PRO A 253 -11.98 11.98 -4.21
C PRO A 253 -11.45 10.90 -5.17
N PRO A 254 -11.62 9.60 -4.83
CA PRO A 254 -12.17 9.11 -3.56
C PRO A 254 -11.14 9.20 -2.44
N LEU A 255 -11.56 9.68 -1.27
CA LEU A 255 -10.75 9.63 -0.05
C LEU A 255 -10.90 8.27 0.64
N PRO A 256 -9.84 7.78 1.30
CA PRO A 256 -9.95 6.68 2.25
C PRO A 256 -10.99 6.96 3.34
N GLY A 257 -11.56 5.92 3.93
CA GLY A 257 -12.65 6.06 4.91
C GLY A 257 -12.23 6.74 6.23
N ASP A 258 -10.92 6.76 6.53
CA ASP A 258 -10.30 7.51 7.62
C ASP A 258 -9.81 8.90 7.19
N GLN A 259 -10.00 9.27 5.92
CA GLN A 259 -9.55 10.53 5.32
C GLN A 259 -8.05 10.81 5.43
N VAL A 260 -7.26 9.76 5.69
CA VAL A 260 -5.80 9.86 5.76
C VAL A 260 -5.21 9.59 4.38
N VAL A 261 -4.35 10.49 3.90
CA VAL A 261 -3.68 10.36 2.60
C VAL A 261 -2.16 10.35 2.73
N ASP A 262 -1.52 9.64 1.82
CA ASP A 262 -0.08 9.69 1.64
C ASP A 262 0.34 11.03 1.00
N ILE A 263 1.56 11.49 1.29
CA ILE A 263 2.22 12.55 0.54
C ILE A 263 3.25 11.92 -0.39
N ARG A 264 3.16 12.17 -1.69
CA ARG A 264 4.19 11.79 -2.67
C ARG A 264 4.99 13.01 -3.09
N VAL A 265 6.30 12.97 -2.89
CA VAL A 265 7.23 14.04 -3.26
C VAL A 265 8.04 13.59 -4.48
N VAL A 266 8.05 14.44 -5.51
CA VAL A 266 8.77 14.20 -6.77
C VAL A 266 9.83 15.28 -6.92
N PRO A 267 11.10 14.96 -6.63
CA PRO A 267 12.24 15.81 -6.96
C PRO A 267 12.34 16.09 -8.48
N PRO A 268 12.97 17.21 -8.89
CA PRO A 268 13.28 17.47 -10.29
C PRO A 268 14.30 16.47 -10.86
N GLU A 269 15.24 16.03 -10.01
CA GLU A 269 16.22 14.98 -10.26
C GLU A 269 16.24 14.05 -9.04
N GLY A 270 16.37 12.74 -9.24
CA GLY A 270 16.30 11.73 -8.18
C GLY A 270 15.03 10.89 -8.24
N GLU A 271 14.91 9.96 -7.29
CA GLU A 271 13.71 9.11 -7.18
C GLU A 271 12.60 9.81 -6.38
N GLU A 272 11.35 9.60 -6.77
CA GLU A 272 10.22 10.04 -5.96
C GLU A 272 10.12 9.21 -4.67
N PHE A 273 9.63 9.81 -3.61
CA PHE A 273 9.44 9.14 -2.32
C PHE A 273 8.06 9.47 -1.75
N VAL A 274 7.55 8.56 -0.91
CA VAL A 274 6.21 8.63 -0.33
C VAL A 274 6.31 8.68 1.19
N LEU A 275 5.64 9.65 1.79
CA LEU A 275 5.36 9.74 3.21
C LEU A 275 3.99 9.11 3.43
N ALA A 276 3.97 7.87 3.94
CA ALA A 276 2.73 7.13 4.14
C ALA A 276 1.90 7.71 5.29
N ASN A 277 0.58 7.67 5.16
CA ASN A 277 -0.39 8.12 6.19
C ASN A 277 -0.08 9.52 6.73
N ALA A 278 0.31 10.45 5.87
CA ALA A 278 0.96 11.68 6.29
C ALA A 278 -0.01 12.79 6.70
N ILE A 279 -1.17 12.90 6.05
CA ILE A 279 -2.14 13.97 6.29
C ILE A 279 -3.53 13.40 6.50
N GLU A 280 -4.16 13.78 7.60
CA GLU A 280 -5.60 13.60 7.83
C GLU A 280 -6.35 14.84 7.32
N TYR A 281 -7.23 14.65 6.34
CA TYR A 281 -8.17 15.70 5.96
C TYR A 281 -9.39 15.67 6.88
N GLU A 282 -9.71 16.82 7.48
CA GLU A 282 -10.83 17.01 8.40
C GLU A 282 -12.01 17.70 7.68
N GLY A 283 -13.23 17.21 7.92
CA GLY A 283 -14.48 17.74 7.36
C GLY A 283 -15.16 16.78 6.37
N ASP A 284 -16.24 17.24 5.76
CA ASP A 284 -16.89 16.54 4.64
C ASP A 284 -16.71 17.38 3.36
N LEU A 285 -16.32 16.74 2.26
CA LEU A 285 -16.23 17.40 0.96
C LEU A 285 -17.61 17.81 0.45
N SER A 286 -18.69 17.17 0.91
CA SER A 286 -20.05 17.58 0.57
C SER A 286 -20.37 18.99 1.07
N ASP A 287 -19.72 19.44 2.13
CA ASP A 287 -19.96 20.76 2.73
C ASP A 287 -19.28 21.89 1.93
N PHE A 288 -18.40 21.55 0.98
CA PHE A 288 -17.70 22.52 0.15
C PHE A 288 -18.45 22.77 -1.17
N PHE A 289 -18.87 24.01 -1.39
CA PHE A 289 -19.54 24.43 -2.61
C PHE A 289 -19.05 25.79 -3.11
N LEU A 290 -19.38 26.12 -4.35
CA LEU A 290 -19.19 27.47 -4.92
C LEU A 290 -20.54 28.19 -4.90
N ARG A 291 -20.66 29.31 -4.20
CA ARG A 291 -21.94 30.04 -4.13
C ARG A 291 -22.33 30.52 -5.52
N GLY A 292 -23.55 30.19 -5.91
CA GLY A 292 -24.14 30.39 -7.22
C GLY A 292 -24.03 29.20 -8.19
N ASP A 293 -23.25 28.14 -7.88
CA ASP A 293 -23.14 26.91 -8.69
C ASP A 293 -24.29 25.93 -8.36
N GLY A 294 -25.50 26.27 -8.79
CA GLY A 294 -26.70 25.47 -8.52
C GLY A 294 -26.72 24.11 -9.24
N ASN A 295 -25.87 23.92 -10.26
CA ASN A 295 -25.78 22.66 -10.98
C ASN A 295 -24.67 21.72 -10.44
N GLY A 296 -23.75 22.23 -9.60
CA GLY A 296 -22.68 21.50 -8.93
C GLY A 296 -21.52 21.06 -9.84
N ASP A 297 -21.30 21.71 -10.99
CA ASP A 297 -20.23 21.38 -11.94
C ASP A 297 -18.92 22.16 -11.67
N ASN A 298 -18.91 23.00 -10.64
CA ASN A 298 -17.84 23.88 -10.19
C ASN A 298 -17.53 25.04 -11.14
N VAL A 299 -18.44 25.37 -12.05
CA VAL A 299 -18.33 26.50 -12.98
C VAL A 299 -19.54 27.41 -12.82
N LEU A 300 -19.31 28.63 -12.35
CA LEU A 300 -20.38 29.62 -12.25
C LEU A 300 -20.76 30.17 -13.62
N ASP A 301 -21.88 29.72 -14.19
CA ASP A 301 -22.40 30.19 -15.47
C ASP A 301 -23.94 30.25 -15.54
N ILE A 302 -24.49 30.51 -16.74
CA ILE A 302 -25.94 30.67 -16.93
C ILE A 302 -26.73 29.39 -16.63
N SER A 303 -26.10 28.22 -16.77
CA SER A 303 -26.73 26.93 -16.55
C SER A 303 -27.11 26.75 -15.07
N ASP A 304 -26.40 27.38 -14.15
CA ASP A 304 -26.74 27.38 -12.72
C ASP A 304 -28.04 28.12 -12.45
N GLY A 305 -28.20 29.31 -13.04
CA GLY A 305 -29.43 30.09 -12.90
C GLY A 305 -30.63 29.36 -13.51
N LEU A 306 -30.41 28.64 -14.62
CA LEU A 306 -31.43 27.76 -15.19
C LEU A 306 -31.73 26.57 -14.27
N HIS A 307 -30.73 25.99 -13.61
CA HIS A 307 -30.89 24.91 -12.64
C HIS A 307 -31.75 25.36 -11.44
N THR A 308 -31.47 26.53 -10.87
CA THR A 308 -32.30 27.13 -9.81
C THR A 308 -33.74 27.35 -10.29
N LEU A 309 -33.94 27.89 -11.49
CA LEU A 309 -35.30 28.05 -12.04
C LEU A 309 -36.01 26.71 -12.30
N PHE A 310 -35.30 25.68 -12.76
CA PHE A 310 -35.88 24.36 -12.94
C PHE A 310 -36.23 23.69 -11.61
N HIS A 311 -35.48 23.94 -10.54
CA HIS A 311 -35.88 23.52 -9.21
C HIS A 311 -37.21 24.17 -8.82
N LEU A 312 -37.28 25.50 -8.88
CA LEU A 312 -38.44 26.27 -8.43
C LEU A 312 -39.73 25.97 -9.20
N PHE A 313 -39.63 25.77 -10.53
CA PHE A 313 -40.81 25.63 -11.38
C PHE A 313 -41.09 24.21 -11.87
N LEU A 314 -40.08 23.36 -11.95
CA LEU A 314 -40.19 22.00 -12.50
C LEU A 314 -39.91 20.91 -11.47
N GLY A 315 -39.57 21.27 -10.23
CA GLY A 315 -39.29 20.32 -9.14
C GLY A 315 -38.03 19.51 -9.35
N ARG A 316 -37.05 20.02 -10.13
CA ARG A 316 -35.74 19.38 -10.29
C ARG A 316 -34.97 19.45 -8.98
N GLU A 317 -34.29 18.39 -8.57
CA GLU A 317 -33.40 18.44 -7.41
C GLU A 317 -32.18 19.33 -7.70
N VAL A 318 -31.75 20.07 -6.67
CA VAL A 318 -30.52 20.87 -6.67
C VAL A 318 -29.45 20.03 -5.98
N ASN A 319 -28.22 20.05 -6.51
CA ASN A 319 -27.11 19.29 -5.92
C ASN A 319 -26.67 19.86 -4.58
N CYS A 320 -26.59 21.19 -4.45
CA CYS A 320 -26.44 21.87 -3.19
C CYS A 320 -27.39 23.06 -3.09
N ALA A 321 -28.25 23.06 -2.06
CA ALA A 321 -29.18 24.16 -1.84
C ALA A 321 -28.45 25.47 -1.49
N ASP A 322 -27.39 25.41 -0.67
CA ASP A 322 -26.56 26.57 -0.30
C ASP A 322 -25.86 27.18 -1.51
N ALA A 323 -25.48 26.35 -2.48
CA ALA A 323 -24.90 26.82 -3.73
C ALA A 323 -25.93 27.53 -4.61
N ALA A 324 -27.18 27.09 -4.59
CA ALA A 324 -28.24 27.70 -5.38
C ALA A 324 -28.84 28.95 -4.72
N ASP A 325 -28.66 29.13 -3.41
CA ASP A 325 -28.93 30.37 -2.67
C ASP A 325 -27.80 31.38 -2.93
N PHE A 326 -28.01 32.19 -3.97
CA PHE A 326 -26.99 33.11 -4.47
C PHE A 326 -26.87 34.34 -3.58
N ASN A 327 -27.98 34.81 -3.00
CA ASN A 327 -27.99 36.02 -2.18
C ASN A 327 -27.76 35.74 -0.68
N ASP A 328 -27.65 34.47 -0.30
CA ASP A 328 -27.32 34.00 1.06
C ASP A 328 -28.36 34.47 2.09
N ASP A 329 -29.64 34.40 1.71
CA ASP A 329 -30.76 34.82 2.56
C ASP A 329 -31.46 33.66 3.29
N GLY A 330 -31.02 32.42 3.04
CA GLY A 330 -31.53 31.19 3.63
C GLY A 330 -32.81 30.67 2.97
N GLU A 331 -33.28 31.29 1.87
CA GLU A 331 -34.48 30.92 1.14
C GLU A 331 -34.22 30.78 -0.37
N LEU A 332 -34.23 29.54 -0.88
CA LEU A 332 -34.09 29.32 -2.31
C LEU A 332 -35.30 29.86 -3.11
N GLY A 333 -35.06 30.88 -3.94
CA GLY A 333 -36.09 31.63 -4.63
C GLY A 333 -35.67 32.28 -5.96
N LEU A 334 -36.59 33.09 -6.51
CA LEU A 334 -36.34 33.79 -7.77
C LEU A 334 -35.23 34.85 -7.65
N ALA A 335 -35.03 35.39 -6.44
CA ALA A 335 -33.99 36.37 -6.17
C ALA A 335 -32.61 35.81 -6.49
N ASP A 336 -32.40 34.51 -6.27
CA ASP A 336 -31.12 33.85 -6.52
C ASP A 336 -30.78 33.75 -8.00
N ALA A 337 -31.72 33.21 -8.78
CA ALA A 337 -31.55 33.10 -10.23
C ALA A 337 -31.37 34.49 -10.86
N ILE A 338 -32.10 35.50 -10.38
CA ILE A 338 -31.96 36.88 -10.87
C ILE A 338 -30.60 37.46 -10.46
N GLY A 339 -30.18 37.28 -9.20
CA GLY A 339 -28.92 37.76 -8.66
C GLY A 339 -27.73 37.21 -9.43
N LEU A 340 -27.71 35.91 -9.68
CA LEU A 340 -26.70 35.24 -10.50
C LEU A 340 -26.63 35.83 -11.92
N LEU A 341 -27.78 35.95 -12.60
CA LEU A 341 -27.81 36.49 -13.97
C LEU A 341 -27.39 37.97 -14.03
N ASP A 342 -27.70 38.76 -13.00
CA ASP A 342 -27.26 40.15 -12.89
C ASP A 342 -25.74 40.23 -12.67
N TYR A 343 -25.18 39.35 -11.83
CA TYR A 343 -23.73 39.22 -11.69
C TYR A 343 -23.05 38.85 -13.01
N LEU A 344 -23.52 37.79 -13.68
CA LEU A 344 -22.90 37.26 -14.92
C LEU A 344 -22.99 38.24 -16.09
N TYR A 345 -24.09 38.98 -16.24
CA TYR A 345 -24.35 39.74 -17.47
C TYR A 345 -24.52 41.25 -17.29
N ARG A 346 -24.68 41.74 -16.07
CA ARG A 346 -25.00 43.16 -15.79
C ARG A 346 -24.04 43.81 -14.80
N SER A 347 -22.92 43.15 -14.50
CA SER A 347 -21.93 43.63 -13.53
C SER A 347 -22.54 43.88 -12.15
N GLY A 348 -23.49 43.03 -11.75
CA GLY A 348 -23.99 42.95 -10.38
C GLY A 348 -22.89 42.58 -9.39
N SER A 349 -23.21 42.63 -8.11
CA SER A 349 -22.27 42.21 -7.05
C SER A 349 -21.98 40.71 -7.13
N PRO A 350 -20.75 40.26 -6.85
CA PRO A 350 -20.48 38.83 -6.67
C PRO A 350 -21.30 38.27 -5.49
N PRO A 351 -21.58 36.96 -5.49
CA PRO A 351 -22.26 36.33 -4.35
C PRO A 351 -21.40 36.44 -3.08
N PRO A 352 -22.01 36.37 -1.89
CA PRO A 352 -21.30 36.20 -0.63
C PRO A 352 -20.39 34.96 -0.62
N ALA A 353 -19.52 34.86 0.37
CA ALA A 353 -18.69 33.66 0.54
C ALA A 353 -19.60 32.41 0.70
N PRO A 354 -19.24 31.25 0.13
CA PRO A 354 -17.98 30.93 -0.55
C PRO A 354 -17.93 31.30 -2.05
N PHE A 355 -17.12 32.31 -2.40
CA PHE A 355 -16.80 32.72 -3.78
C PHE A 355 -15.53 33.61 -3.78
N PRO A 356 -14.63 33.57 -4.78
CA PRO A 356 -14.64 32.77 -6.02
C PRO A 356 -14.09 31.34 -5.86
N LEU A 357 -13.67 30.97 -4.65
CA LEU A 357 -13.22 29.63 -4.31
C LEU A 357 -14.32 28.90 -3.55
N GLN A 358 -14.34 27.58 -3.67
CA GLN A 358 -15.22 26.75 -2.87
C GLN A 358 -14.91 26.88 -1.39
N GLY A 359 -15.93 26.74 -0.57
CA GLY A 359 -15.82 26.82 0.88
C GLY A 359 -17.06 26.25 1.53
N ILE A 360 -17.05 26.26 2.86
CA ILE A 360 -18.21 25.95 3.67
C ILE A 360 -19.14 27.15 3.76
N ASP A 361 -20.41 26.89 4.06
CA ASP A 361 -21.29 27.96 4.50
C ASP A 361 -20.87 28.47 5.88
N LEU A 362 -20.82 29.79 6.04
CA LEU A 362 -20.50 30.45 7.30
C LEU A 362 -21.73 31.08 7.94
N THR A 363 -22.84 31.15 7.22
CA THR A 363 -24.15 31.54 7.73
C THR A 363 -24.91 30.29 8.18
N ASP A 364 -25.47 30.37 9.37
CA ASP A 364 -26.27 29.28 9.94
C ASP A 364 -27.71 29.44 9.46
N ASP A 365 -28.14 28.55 8.55
CA ASP A 365 -29.50 28.51 8.04
C ASP A 365 -30.03 27.07 7.86
N GLY A 366 -31.19 26.94 7.20
CA GLY A 366 -31.86 25.65 7.02
C GLY A 366 -31.49 24.90 5.74
N LEU A 367 -30.71 25.51 4.86
CA LEU A 367 -30.23 24.92 3.61
C LEU A 367 -28.94 24.12 3.91
N GLN A 368 -28.70 23.09 3.10
CA GLN A 368 -27.51 22.24 3.19
C GLN A 368 -27.11 21.74 1.80
N CYS A 369 -25.81 21.62 1.53
CA CYS A 369 -25.28 20.69 0.53
C CYS A 369 -25.38 19.24 1.06
N ARG A 370 -25.99 18.31 0.32
CA ARG A 370 -26.13 16.90 0.74
C ARG A 370 -25.81 15.90 -0.36
#